data_AF-A0A8E2W532-F1
#
_entry.id   AF-A0A8E2W532-F1
#
_cell.length_a   1.000
_cell.length_b   1.000
_cell.length_c   1.000
_cell.angle_alpha   90.00
_cell.angle_beta   90.00
_cell.angle_gamma   90.00
#
_symmetry.space_group_name_H-M   'P 1'
#
loop_
_entity.id
_entity.type
_entity.pdbx_description
1 polymer ?
#
loop_
_entity_poly.entity_id
_entity_poly.type
_entity_poly.pdbx_seq_one_letter_code
_entity_poly.pdbx_strand_id
1 'polypeptide(L)' 'MGKRQNAPAGEAMSELEFAAQQAISAARGDVVVALLNVLARNSELERELALSRSAISSGYSRGWHRGRL' A
#
# COMPACT_ATOMS: atom_id res chain seq x y z
N MET A 1 7.11 40.97 13.44
CA MET A 1 7.29 39.54 13.80
C MET A 1 5.92 38.89 13.87
N GLY A 2 5.44 38.33 12.76
CA GLY A 2 4.17 37.60 12.72
C GLY A 2 4.34 36.22 13.35
N LYS A 3 3.53 35.92 14.36
CA LYS A 3 3.49 34.60 14.99
C LYS A 3 3.16 33.56 13.91
N ARG A 4 4.06 32.59 13.69
CA ARG A 4 3.72 31.38 12.95
C ARG A 4 2.56 30.73 13.71
N GLN A 5 1.38 30.76 13.11
CA GLN A 5 0.24 30.01 13.61
C GLN A 5 0.69 28.56 13.62
N ASN A 6 0.81 27.99 14.82
CA ASN A 6 1.06 26.58 15.00
C ASN A 6 -0.11 25.88 14.29
N ALA A 7 0.18 25.16 13.20
CA ALA A 7 -0.85 24.39 12.49
C ALA A 7 -1.58 23.51 13.52
N PRO A 8 -2.91 23.37 13.41
CA PRO A 8 -3.70 22.70 14.43
C PRO A 8 -3.15 21.29 14.66
N ALA A 9 -2.58 21.10 15.85
CA ALA A 9 -2.26 19.79 16.37
C ALA A 9 -3.60 19.09 16.65
N GLY A 10 -4.13 18.30 15.71
CA GLY A 10 -5.34 17.53 16.02
C GLY A 10 -6.22 17.01 14.90
N GLU A 11 -5.88 17.14 13.62
CA GLU A 11 -6.43 16.19 12.64
C GLU A 11 -5.44 15.01 12.61
N ALA A 12 -5.88 13.85 13.09
CA ALA A 12 -5.09 12.63 13.00
C ALA A 12 -4.75 12.44 11.52
N MET A 13 -3.50 12.73 11.16
CA MET A 13 -3.00 12.66 9.80
C MET A 13 -3.41 11.30 9.24
N SER A 14 -4.09 11.30 8.10
CA SER A 14 -4.64 10.07 7.54
C SER A 14 -3.52 9.04 7.40
N GLU A 15 -3.80 7.75 7.62
CA GLU A 15 -2.78 6.69 7.47
C GLU A 15 -2.10 6.77 6.09
N LEU A 16 -2.85 7.18 5.07
CA LEU A 16 -2.34 7.41 3.72
C LEU A 16 -1.39 8.62 3.64
N GLU A 17 -1.70 9.71 4.33
CA GLU A 17 -0.83 10.89 4.40
C GLU A 17 0.46 10.57 5.14
N PHE A 18 0.39 9.78 6.22
CA PHE A 18 1.58 9.29 6.92
C PHE A 18 2.42 8.36 6.03
N ALA A 19 1.79 7.44 5.31
CA ALA A 19 2.48 6.56 4.37
C ALA A 19 3.14 7.36 3.23
N ALA A 20 2.46 8.37 2.68
CA ALA A 20 3.02 9.25 1.67
C ALA A 20 4.25 10.01 2.19
N GLN A 21 4.18 10.55 3.40
CA GLN A 21 5.31 11.24 4.01
C GLN A 21 6.50 10.32 4.28
N GLN A 22 6.25 9.07 4.69
CA GLN A 22 7.30 8.06 4.82
C GLN A 22 7.94 7.72 3.48
N ALA A 23 7.14 7.57 2.40
CA ALA A 23 7.66 7.29 1.07
C ALA A 23 8.55 8.44 0.55
N ILE A 24 8.13 9.69 0.76
CA ILE A 24 8.93 10.89 0.42
C ILE A 24 10.23 10.92 1.24
N SER A 25 10.16 10.63 2.54
CA SER A 25 11.34 10.56 3.41
C SER A 25 12.33 9.49 2.96
N ALA A 26 11.85 8.29 2.59
CA ALA A 26 12.67 7.20 2.07
C ALA A 26 13.35 7.56 0.74
N ALA A 27 12.70 8.38 -0.09
CA ALA A 27 13.25 8.95 -1.31
C ALA A 27 14.12 10.20 -1.09
N ARG A 28 14.50 10.50 0.16
CA ARG A 28 15.30 11.69 0.54
C ARG A 28 14.67 13.02 0.10
N GLY A 29 13.34 13.07 0.05
CA GLY A 29 12.58 14.24 -0.38
C GLY A 29 12.28 14.31 -1.88
N ASP A 30 12.79 13.37 -2.70
CA ASP A 30 12.45 13.31 -4.12
C ASP A 30 11.04 12.70 -4.31
N VAL A 31 10.07 13.56 -4.59
CA VAL A 31 8.66 13.18 -4.75
C VAL A 31 8.44 12.32 -5.99
N VAL A 32 9.21 12.54 -7.07
CA VAL A 32 9.06 11.75 -8.31
C VAL A 32 9.54 10.32 -8.05
N VAL A 33 10.70 10.18 -7.42
CA VAL A 33 11.23 8.86 -7.04
C VAL A 33 10.31 8.15 -6.04
N ALA A 34 9.78 8.86 -5.04
CA ALA A 34 8.83 8.29 -4.09
C ALA A 34 7.57 7.75 -4.80
N LEU A 35 6.99 8.53 -5.71
CA LEU A 35 5.82 8.13 -6.48
C LEU A 35 6.11 6.91 -7.35
N LEU A 36 7.24 6.91 -8.08
CA LEU A 36 7.63 5.78 -8.93
C LEU A 36 7.82 4.49 -8.12
N ASN A 37 8.45 4.58 -6.95
CA ASN A 37 8.63 3.43 -6.05
C ASN A 37 7.29 2.87 -5.55
N VAL A 38 6.36 3.74 -5.15
CA VAL A 38 5.02 3.34 -4.71
C VAL A 38 4.24 2.67 -5.84
N LEU A 39 4.27 3.24 -7.05
CA LEU A 39 3.58 2.67 -8.21
C LEU A 39 4.16 1.32 -8.61
N ALA A 40 5.50 1.18 -8.62
CA ALA A 40 6.16 -0.09 -8.89
C ALA A 40 5.73 -1.15 -7.88
N ARG A 41 5.76 -0.83 -6.58
CA ARG A 41 5.33 -1.76 -5.53
C ARG A 41 3.85 -2.13 -5.64
N ASN A 42 2.98 -1.18 -6.00
CA ASN A 42 1.56 -1.46 -6.22
C ASN A 42 1.38 -2.45 -7.38
N SER A 43 2.08 -2.25 -8.50
CA SER A 43 1.99 -3.16 -9.66
C SER A 43 2.44 -4.59 -9.32
N GLU A 44 3.45 -4.75 -8.45
CA GLU A 44 3.89 -6.05 -7.95
C GLU A 44 2.81 -6.71 -7.09
N LEU A 45 2.21 -5.96 -6.16
CA LEU A 45 1.15 -6.45 -5.28
C LEU A 45 -0.10 -6.84 -6.07
N GLU A 46 -0.48 -6.07 -7.09
CA GLU A 46 -1.59 -6.41 -7.99
C GLU A 46 -1.33 -7.72 -8.73
N ARG A 47 -0.09 -7.94 -9.18
CA ARG A 47 0.33 -9.20 -9.82
C ARG A 47 0.29 -10.37 -8.83
N GLU A 48 0.83 -10.20 -7.63
CA GLU A 48 0.80 -11.22 -6.56
C GLU A 48 -0.64 -11.56 -6.17
N LEU A 49 -1.52 -10.57 -6.07
CA LEU A 49 -2.93 -10.74 -5.77
C LEU A 49 -3.65 -11.50 -6.89
N ALA A 50 -3.38 -11.18 -8.16
CA ALA A 50 -3.95 -11.88 -9.30
C ALA A 50 -3.54 -13.37 -9.31
N LEU A 51 -2.25 -13.65 -9.08
CA LEU A 51 -1.75 -15.03 -8.96
C LEU A 51 -2.41 -15.76 -7.79
N SER A 52 -2.48 -15.14 -6.62
CA SER A 52 -3.09 -15.72 -5.42
C SER A 52 -4.58 -16.01 -5.61
N ARG A 53 -5.33 -15.09 -6.24
CA ARG A 53 -6.75 -15.29 -6.57
C ARG A 53 -6.94 -16.45 -7.55
N SER A 54 -6.07 -16.58 -8.55
CA SER A 54 -6.12 -17.71 -9.49
C SER A 54 -5.83 -19.04 -8.80
N ALA A 55 -4.90 -19.07 -7.84
CA ALA A 55 -4.57 -20.24 -7.04
C ALA A 55 -5.73 -20.65 -6.12
N ILE A 56 -6.37 -19.68 -5.45
CA ILE A 56 -7.55 -19.92 -4.61
C ILE A 56 -8.72 -20.43 -5.46
N SER A 57 -9.01 -19.79 -6.59
CA SER A 57 -10.09 -20.21 -7.50
C SER A 57 -9.83 -21.62 -8.06
N SER A 58 -8.62 -21.90 -8.53
CA SER A 58 -8.27 -23.22 -9.09
C SER A 58 -8.19 -24.32 -8.02
N GLY A 59 -7.75 -24.01 -6.79
CA GLY A 59 -7.72 -24.94 -5.66
C GLY A 59 -9.10 -25.22 -5.05
N TYR A 60 -9.99 -24.23 -5.05
CA TYR A 60 -11.39 -24.41 -4.64
C TYR A 60 -12.15 -25.27 -5.66
N SER A 61 -11.94 -25.05 -6.97
CA SER A 61 -12.57 -25.83 -8.04
C SER A 61 -12.03 -27.27 -8.17
N ARG A 62 -10.81 -27.57 -7.68
CA ARG A 62 -10.20 -28.91 -7.77
C ARG A 62 -10.45 -29.83 -6.57
N GLY A 63 -11.40 -29.48 -5.69
CA GLY A 63 -11.96 -30.46 -4.75
C GLY A 63 -11.27 -30.53 -3.39
N TRP A 64 -10.79 -29.42 -2.83
CA TRP A 64 -10.41 -29.38 -1.41
C TRP A 64 -11.56 -29.89 -0.50
N HIS A 65 -12.82 -29.70 -0.89
CA HIS A 65 -13.99 -30.25 -0.18
C HIS A 65 -14.23 -31.76 -0.36
N ARG A 66 -13.41 -32.50 -1.14
CA ARG A 66 -13.52 -33.96 -1.30
C ARG A 66 -12.45 -34.76 -0.53
N GLY A 67 -11.81 -34.16 0.46
CA GLY A 67 -10.77 -34.79 1.28
C GLY A 67 -11.17 -34.98 2.75
N ARG A 68 -12.32 -35.61 3.02
CA ARG A 68 -12.58 -36.35 4.28
C ARG A 68 -13.85 -37.20 4.13
N LEU A 69 -13.67 -38.41 3.60
CA LEU A 69 -14.45 -39.60 3.99
C LEU A 69 -13.47 -40.52 4.72
#